data_AF-A0A5M3WJX2-F1
#
_entry.id   AF-A0A5M3WJX2-F1
#
_cell.length_a   1.000
_cell.length_b   1.000
_cell.length_c   1.000
_cell.angle_alpha   90.00
_cell.angle_beta   90.00
_cell.angle_gamma   90.00
#
_symmetry.space_group_name_H-M   'P 1'
#
loop_
_entity.id
_entity.type
_entity.pdbx_description
1 polymer ?
#
loop_
_entity_poly.entity_id
_entity_poly.type
_entity_poly.pdbx_seq_one_letter_code
_entity_poly.pdbx_strand_id
1 'polypeptide(L)'
;MTGIPDVASTVALDEKSVVALREILDDPSLAVGTTPDGPQIARLREALDHLVTVRAGAAAIGSPEAGRQLLASLAALDAELADVLRWHVTAVEVLSALEPGRARNAVLGDIGRGDLVTFAADVRAWSWGDGAAPSPEQPLRRARGEVGVDHFPGLYNTVLAWKPSIGGLIAIPTHRQGVSWKPADGDVEAGHAWVVTLAGVTFHADDLIRLDRDPRSAES
;
A
#
# COMPACT_ATOMS: atom_id res chain seq x y z
N MET A 1 23.30 38.82 11.69
CA MET A 1 23.85 37.66 10.95
C MET A 1 23.00 36.45 11.30
N THR A 2 21.80 36.39 10.72
CA THR A 2 20.82 35.33 10.96
C THR A 2 21.03 34.29 9.88
N GLY A 3 21.67 33.18 10.26
CA GLY A 3 21.78 32.01 9.40
C GLY A 3 20.38 31.48 9.12
N ILE A 4 19.96 31.62 7.87
CA ILE A 4 18.89 30.81 7.30
C ILE A 4 19.42 29.37 7.41
N PRO A 5 18.74 28.43 8.09
CA PRO A 5 19.12 27.04 7.98
C PRO A 5 19.03 26.70 6.50
N ASP A 6 20.18 26.34 5.94
CA ASP A 6 20.33 25.81 4.61
C ASP A 6 19.21 24.77 4.41
N VAL A 7 18.29 25.07 3.49
CA VAL A 7 17.26 24.13 3.06
C VAL A 7 18.02 23.10 2.23
N ALA A 8 18.80 22.27 2.92
CA ALA A 8 19.45 21.12 2.35
C ALA A 8 18.34 20.38 1.62
N SER A 9 18.50 20.26 0.30
CA SER A 9 17.66 19.39 -0.51
C SER A 9 17.69 18.05 0.19
N THR A 10 16.63 17.72 0.90
CA THR A 10 16.52 16.49 1.65
C THR A 10 16.22 15.46 0.59
N VAL A 11 17.29 14.97 -0.04
CA VAL A 11 17.18 13.91 -1.04
C VAL A 11 16.43 12.78 -0.35
N ALA A 12 15.28 12.40 -0.91
CA ALA A 12 14.40 11.40 -0.30
C ALA A 12 15.09 10.06 -0.05
N LEU A 13 16.20 9.80 -0.77
CA LEU A 13 17.13 8.70 -0.58
C LEU A 13 18.55 9.24 -0.49
N ASP A 14 19.31 8.85 0.54
CA ASP A 14 20.73 9.14 0.59
C ASP A 14 21.54 8.29 -0.41
N GLU A 15 22.79 8.69 -0.68
CA GLU A 15 23.66 8.00 -1.63
C GLU A 15 23.87 6.52 -1.28
N LYS A 16 23.92 6.18 0.02
CA LYS A 16 24.09 4.79 0.47
C LYS A 16 22.88 3.94 0.14
N SER A 17 21.69 4.49 0.33
CA SER A 17 20.42 3.83 0.00
C SER A 17 20.32 3.61 -1.51
N VAL A 18 20.75 4.58 -2.31
CA VAL A 18 20.80 4.43 -3.78
C VAL A 18 21.76 3.31 -4.21
N VAL A 19 22.95 3.24 -3.61
CA VAL A 19 23.92 2.16 -3.90
C VAL A 19 23.35 0.80 -3.50
N ALA A 20 22.81 0.67 -2.28
CA ALA A 20 22.23 -0.59 -1.79
C ALA A 20 21.06 -1.06 -2.67
N LEU A 21 20.17 -0.14 -3.08
CA LEU A 21 19.07 -0.48 -3.97
C LEU A 21 19.57 -0.97 -5.34
N ARG A 22 20.61 -0.36 -5.91
CA ARG A 22 21.21 -0.87 -7.15
C ARG A 22 21.78 -2.27 -6.97
N GLU A 23 22.52 -2.50 -5.89
CA GLU A 23 23.07 -3.82 -5.59
C GLU A 23 21.97 -4.88 -5.48
N ILE A 24 20.89 -4.59 -4.76
CA ILE A 24 19.72 -5.47 -4.66
C ILE A 24 19.06 -5.70 -6.03
N LEU A 25 18.86 -4.63 -6.81
CA LEU A 25 18.15 -4.70 -8.08
C LEU A 25 18.95 -5.41 -9.18
N ASP A 26 20.28 -5.37 -9.09
CA ASP A 26 21.20 -5.99 -10.03
C ASP A 26 21.64 -7.40 -9.60
N ASP A 27 21.34 -7.84 -8.36
CA ASP A 27 21.78 -9.13 -7.83
C ASP A 27 21.04 -10.32 -8.50
N PRO A 28 21.73 -11.13 -9.35
CA PRO A 28 21.12 -12.28 -10.00
C PRO A 28 20.88 -13.45 -9.02
N SER A 29 21.47 -13.41 -7.82
CA SER A 29 21.43 -14.48 -6.82
C SER A 29 20.24 -14.39 -5.85
N LEU A 30 19.48 -13.27 -5.84
CA LEU A 30 18.20 -13.18 -5.13
C LEU A 30 17.14 -14.17 -5.67
N ALA A 31 17.41 -14.80 -6.82
CA ALA A 31 16.59 -15.84 -7.42
C ALA A 31 16.61 -17.20 -6.69
N VAL A 32 17.18 -17.32 -5.48
CA VAL A 32 17.20 -18.58 -4.72
C VAL A 32 15.83 -18.87 -4.08
N GLY A 33 14.90 -19.34 -4.91
CA GLY A 33 14.07 -20.52 -4.70
C GLY A 33 13.41 -20.76 -3.33
N THR A 34 12.73 -19.77 -2.74
CA THR A 34 11.79 -20.03 -1.62
C THR A 34 10.45 -19.32 -1.76
N THR A 35 10.33 -18.31 -2.62
CA THR A 35 9.05 -17.67 -2.92
C THR A 35 8.37 -18.36 -4.10
N PRO A 36 7.12 -18.82 -3.96
CA PRO A 36 6.36 -19.44 -5.05
C PRO A 36 6.08 -18.47 -6.23
N ASP A 37 6.43 -17.19 -6.08
CA ASP A 37 6.01 -16.10 -6.97
C ASP A 37 7.11 -15.62 -7.95
N GLY A 38 8.33 -16.17 -7.89
CA GLY A 38 9.39 -15.94 -8.88
C GLY A 38 10.46 -14.89 -8.51
N PRO A 39 11.55 -14.79 -9.30
CA PRO A 39 12.74 -14.00 -8.96
C PRO A 39 12.50 -12.48 -8.93
N GLN A 40 11.61 -11.98 -9.78
CA GLN A 40 11.24 -10.56 -9.84
C GLN A 40 10.59 -10.09 -8.53
N ILE A 41 9.67 -10.87 -7.96
CA ILE A 41 8.99 -10.55 -6.71
C ILE A 41 9.95 -10.60 -5.52
N ALA A 42 10.89 -11.55 -5.52
CA ALA A 42 11.92 -11.63 -4.46
C ALA A 42 12.77 -10.36 -4.42
N ARG A 43 13.24 -9.91 -5.60
CA ARG A 43 14.02 -8.67 -5.76
C ARG A 43 13.25 -7.43 -5.29
N LEU A 44 11.98 -7.29 -5.69
CA LEU A 44 11.14 -6.19 -5.26
C LEU A 44 10.93 -6.20 -3.74
N ARG A 45 10.71 -7.37 -3.14
CA ARG A 45 10.54 -7.49 -1.69
C ARG A 45 11.79 -7.03 -0.94
N GLU A 46 12.97 -7.47 -1.35
CA GLU A 46 14.22 -7.05 -0.71
C GLU A 46 14.44 -5.53 -0.84
N ALA A 47 14.16 -4.96 -2.01
CA ALA A 47 14.26 -3.52 -2.22
C ALA A 47 13.27 -2.74 -1.34
N LEU A 48 12.04 -3.23 -1.20
CA LEU A 48 11.04 -2.65 -0.31
C LEU A 48 11.43 -2.80 1.16
N ASP A 49 11.96 -3.95 1.58
CA ASP A 49 12.44 -4.19 2.94
C ASP A 49 13.57 -3.23 3.31
N HIS A 50 14.47 -2.94 2.36
CA HIS A 50 15.48 -1.90 2.51
C HIS A 50 14.85 -0.52 2.71
N LEU A 51 13.89 -0.12 1.85
CA LEU A 51 13.19 1.16 1.95
C LEU A 51 12.40 1.33 3.25
N VAL A 52 11.79 0.24 3.75
CA VAL A 52 11.10 0.18 5.05
C VAL A 52 12.11 0.36 6.19
N THR A 53 13.27 -0.30 6.11
CA THR A 53 14.35 -0.22 7.10
C THR A 53 14.88 1.20 7.24
N VAL A 54 15.09 1.90 6.12
CA VAL A 54 15.54 3.30 6.13
C VAL A 54 14.41 4.32 6.27
N ARG A 55 13.16 3.85 6.48
CA ARG A 55 11.96 4.69 6.67
C ARG A 55 11.65 5.63 5.51
N ALA A 56 12.09 5.31 4.28
CA ALA A 56 11.91 6.18 3.12
C ALA A 56 10.43 6.43 2.81
N GLY A 57 9.58 5.39 2.82
CA GLY A 57 8.13 5.53 2.60
C GLY A 57 7.43 6.35 3.68
N ALA A 58 7.85 6.20 4.94
CA ALA A 58 7.29 6.95 6.07
C ALA A 58 7.63 8.45 6.05
N ALA A 59 8.73 8.84 5.39
CA ALA A 59 9.09 10.25 5.22
C ALA A 59 7.99 11.05 4.47
N ALA A 60 7.22 10.38 3.59
CA ALA A 60 6.09 10.98 2.90
C ALA A 60 4.97 11.44 3.86
N ILE A 61 4.88 10.89 5.09
CA ILE A 61 3.93 11.34 6.10
C ILE A 61 4.20 12.79 6.49
N GLY A 62 5.49 13.17 6.57
CA GLY A 62 5.90 14.51 6.96
C GLY A 62 5.66 15.56 5.87
N SER A 63 5.61 15.15 4.59
CA SER A 63 5.37 16.03 3.45
C SER A 63 5.05 15.24 2.17
N PRO A 64 3.97 15.59 1.42
CA PRO A 64 3.68 15.02 0.10
C PRO A 64 4.82 15.21 -0.92
N GLU A 65 5.57 16.31 -0.79
CA GLU A 65 6.71 16.61 -1.67
C GLU A 65 7.83 15.58 -1.50
N ALA A 66 8.09 15.13 -0.28
CA ALA A 66 9.08 14.07 -0.02
C ALA A 66 8.66 12.75 -0.69
N GLY A 67 7.37 12.43 -0.69
CA GLY A 67 6.83 11.27 -1.40
C GLY A 67 7.02 11.36 -2.92
N ARG A 68 6.76 12.52 -3.53
CA ARG A 68 7.01 12.73 -4.97
C ARG A 68 8.49 12.60 -5.33
N GLN A 69 9.38 13.17 -4.51
CA GLN A 69 10.83 13.08 -4.70
C GLN A 69 11.35 11.65 -4.54
N LEU A 70 10.78 10.87 -3.62
CA LEU A 70 11.05 9.44 -3.47
C LEU A 70 10.69 8.70 -4.76
N LEU A 71 9.46 8.87 -5.27
CA LEU A 71 9.01 8.20 -6.49
C LEU A 71 9.87 8.57 -7.70
N ALA A 72 10.23 9.85 -7.86
CA ALA A 72 11.11 10.29 -8.92
C ALA A 72 12.51 9.65 -8.83
N SER A 73 13.05 9.54 -7.62
CA SER A 73 14.36 8.91 -7.39
C SER A 73 14.33 7.42 -7.67
N LEU A 74 13.26 6.73 -7.25
CA LEU A 74 13.06 5.31 -7.52
C LEU A 74 12.85 5.05 -9.01
N ALA A 75 12.06 5.88 -9.71
CA ALA A 75 11.81 5.70 -11.14
C ALA A 75 13.07 5.83 -11.99
N ALA A 76 14.06 6.61 -11.52
CA ALA A 76 15.38 6.70 -12.12
C ALA A 76 16.27 5.46 -11.88
N LEU A 77 15.94 4.63 -10.87
CA LEU A 77 16.63 3.39 -10.54
C LEU A 77 15.94 2.18 -11.17
N ASP A 78 14.64 2.02 -10.91
CA ASP A 78 13.80 0.95 -11.41
C ASP A 78 12.34 1.43 -11.44
N ALA A 79 11.75 1.43 -12.65
CA ALA A 79 10.40 1.95 -12.87
C ALA A 79 9.31 1.08 -12.21
N GLU A 80 9.57 -0.23 -12.06
CA GLU A 80 8.62 -1.14 -11.44
C GLU A 80 8.57 -0.94 -9.92
N LEU A 81 9.73 -0.76 -9.28
CA LEU A 81 9.80 -0.42 -7.85
C LEU A 81 9.09 0.89 -7.55
N ALA A 82 9.23 1.89 -8.43
CA ALA A 82 8.51 3.15 -8.31
C ALA A 82 6.99 2.97 -8.45
N ASP A 83 6.53 2.17 -9.40
CA ASP A 83 5.10 1.89 -9.59
C ASP A 83 4.49 1.13 -8.40
N VAL A 84 5.21 0.13 -7.87
CA VAL A 84 4.81 -0.62 -6.66
C VAL A 84 4.60 0.30 -5.45
N LEU A 85 5.41 1.34 -5.30
CA LEU A 85 5.31 2.32 -4.21
C LEU A 85 4.42 3.52 -4.51
N ARG A 86 4.00 3.72 -5.76
CA ARG A 86 3.18 4.87 -6.17
C ARG A 86 1.91 4.96 -5.34
N TRP A 87 1.18 3.85 -5.22
CA TRP A 87 -0.06 3.80 -4.43
C TRP A 87 0.17 3.95 -2.93
N HIS A 88 1.32 3.55 -2.42
CA HIS A 88 1.68 3.81 -1.02
C HIS A 88 1.80 5.31 -0.76
N VAL A 89 2.55 6.02 -1.60
CA VAL A 89 2.72 7.48 -1.49
C VAL A 89 1.38 8.20 -1.66
N THR A 90 0.58 7.81 -2.65
CA THR A 90 -0.78 8.36 -2.83
C THR A 90 -1.66 8.11 -1.61
N ALA A 91 -1.59 6.92 -1.00
CA ALA A 91 -2.35 6.61 0.20
C ALA A 91 -1.94 7.50 1.38
N VAL A 92 -0.64 7.73 1.56
CA VAL A 92 -0.13 8.65 2.60
C VAL A 92 -0.66 10.06 2.36
N GLU A 93 -0.62 10.56 1.13
CA GLU A 93 -1.14 11.89 0.79
C GLU A 93 -2.64 12.02 1.08
N VAL A 94 -3.44 11.08 0.56
CA VAL A 94 -4.89 11.04 0.75
C VAL A 94 -5.24 10.98 2.24
N LEU A 95 -4.67 10.02 2.98
CA LEU A 95 -4.96 9.85 4.40
C LEU A 95 -4.47 11.03 5.24
N SER A 96 -3.35 11.65 4.87
CA SER A 96 -2.81 12.80 5.59
C SER A 96 -3.72 14.02 5.47
N ALA A 97 -4.41 14.18 4.34
CA ALA A 97 -5.35 15.27 4.09
C ALA A 97 -6.73 15.10 4.76
N LEU A 98 -7.05 13.91 5.29
CA LEU A 98 -8.30 13.66 6.01
C LEU A 98 -8.27 14.21 7.43
N GLU A 99 -9.45 14.56 7.93
CA GLU A 99 -9.65 14.87 9.35
C GLU A 99 -9.14 13.71 10.24
N PRO A 100 -8.52 14.03 11.39
CA PRO A 100 -8.06 13.00 12.33
C PRO A 100 -9.21 12.11 12.79
N GLY A 101 -9.07 10.81 12.53
CA GLY A 101 -9.98 9.77 12.98
C GLY A 101 -9.19 8.54 13.41
N ARG A 102 -9.78 7.70 14.28
CA ARG A 102 -9.08 6.53 14.83
C ARG A 102 -8.59 5.58 13.73
N ALA A 103 -9.45 5.25 12.76
CA ALA A 103 -9.12 4.38 11.63
C ALA A 103 -7.96 4.92 10.78
N ARG A 104 -8.06 6.19 10.36
CA ARG A 104 -7.02 6.90 9.60
C ARG A 104 -5.69 6.96 10.37
N ASN A 105 -5.74 7.26 11.67
CA ASN A 105 -4.55 7.35 12.51
C ASN A 105 -3.90 5.98 12.76
N ALA A 106 -4.69 4.90 12.82
CA ALA A 106 -4.16 3.55 12.92
C ALA A 106 -3.30 3.23 11.68
N VAL A 107 -3.85 3.41 10.48
CA VAL A 107 -3.14 3.14 9.22
C VAL A 107 -1.89 4.02 9.06
N LEU A 108 -1.99 5.33 9.31
CA LEU A 108 -0.80 6.20 9.24
C LEU A 108 0.23 5.86 10.33
N GLY A 109 -0.21 5.39 11.49
CA GLY A 109 0.66 4.90 12.54
C GLY A 109 1.39 3.61 12.14
N ASP A 110 0.71 2.68 11.46
CA ASP A 110 1.30 1.49 10.87
C ASP A 110 2.33 1.87 9.80
N ILE A 111 1.99 2.80 8.89
CA ILE A 111 2.94 3.31 7.87
C ILE A 111 4.17 3.95 8.53
N GLY A 112 3.97 4.74 9.58
CA GLY A 112 5.08 5.31 10.37
C GLY A 112 5.98 4.25 11.02
N ARG A 113 5.43 3.05 11.28
CA ARG A 113 6.17 1.87 11.75
C ARG A 113 6.74 1.01 10.63
N GLY A 114 6.53 1.37 9.37
CA GLY A 114 7.13 0.72 8.21
C GLY A 114 6.18 -0.13 7.38
N ASP A 115 4.89 -0.16 7.71
CA ASP A 115 3.93 -0.93 6.93
C ASP A 115 3.72 -0.30 5.55
N LEU A 116 3.75 -1.15 4.53
CA LEU A 116 3.42 -0.76 3.17
C LEU A 116 1.93 -0.98 2.91
N VAL A 117 1.36 -0.06 2.13
CA VAL A 117 -0.05 -0.09 1.78
C VAL A 117 -0.23 0.15 0.30
N THR A 118 -1.33 -0.35 -0.25
CA THR A 118 -1.74 -0.07 -1.63
C THR A 118 -3.25 0.12 -1.70
N PHE A 119 -3.75 0.69 -2.79
CA PHE A 119 -5.18 0.71 -3.08
C PHE A 119 -5.57 -0.52 -3.87
N ALA A 120 -6.68 -1.16 -3.47
CA ALA A 120 -7.37 -2.08 -4.37
C ALA A 120 -7.73 -1.33 -5.64
N ALA A 121 -7.54 -1.99 -6.76
CA ALA A 121 -7.77 -1.42 -8.06
C ALA A 121 -9.25 -1.54 -8.47
N ASP A 122 -9.90 -2.63 -8.06
CA ASP A 122 -11.34 -2.82 -8.14
C ASP A 122 -11.86 -3.63 -6.93
N VAL A 123 -13.17 -3.55 -6.68
CA VAL A 123 -13.90 -4.43 -5.75
C VAL A 123 -14.89 -5.25 -6.54
N ARG A 124 -14.54 -6.51 -6.81
CA ARG A 124 -15.30 -7.43 -7.68
C ARG A 124 -16.52 -8.00 -6.98
N ALA A 125 -16.34 -8.38 -5.71
CA ALA A 125 -17.41 -8.93 -4.89
C ALA A 125 -17.24 -8.45 -3.44
N TRP A 126 -18.36 -8.16 -2.78
CA TRP A 126 -18.34 -7.84 -1.35
C TRP A 126 -19.67 -8.12 -0.69
N SER A 127 -19.63 -8.78 0.47
CA SER A 127 -20.79 -9.01 1.32
C SER A 127 -20.39 -8.98 2.80
N TRP A 128 -21.23 -8.36 3.61
CA TRP A 128 -21.15 -8.45 5.06
C TRP A 128 -21.98 -9.63 5.55
N GLY A 129 -21.50 -10.37 6.54
CA GLY A 129 -22.13 -11.61 7.03
C GLY A 129 -23.60 -11.44 7.45
N ASP A 130 -23.96 -10.26 7.96
CA ASP A 130 -25.32 -9.91 8.39
C ASP A 130 -25.91 -8.74 7.56
N GLY A 131 -25.38 -8.50 6.35
CA GLY A 131 -25.88 -7.48 5.43
C GLY A 131 -25.44 -6.03 5.72
N ALA A 132 -24.78 -5.74 6.84
CA ALA A 132 -24.32 -4.40 7.21
C ALA A 132 -22.84 -4.36 7.61
N ALA A 133 -22.19 -3.22 7.32
CA ALA A 133 -20.84 -2.94 7.77
C ALA A 133 -20.76 -2.81 9.30
N PRO A 134 -19.56 -2.92 9.90
CA PRO A 134 -19.35 -2.55 11.29
C PRO A 134 -19.86 -1.13 11.62
N SER A 135 -20.42 -0.96 12.82
CA SER A 135 -20.89 0.32 13.36
C SER A 135 -20.46 0.47 14.82
N PRO A 136 -20.58 1.65 15.45
CA PRO A 136 -20.30 1.79 16.88
C PRO A 136 -21.10 0.84 17.78
N GLU A 137 -22.33 0.53 17.41
CA GLU A 137 -23.23 -0.38 18.13
C GLU A 137 -22.88 -1.85 17.90
N GLN A 138 -22.38 -2.17 16.70
CA GLN A 138 -21.89 -3.50 16.36
C GLN A 138 -20.51 -3.40 15.69
N PRO A 139 -19.45 -3.28 16.49
CA PRO A 139 -18.13 -2.87 16.01
C PRO A 139 -17.40 -3.96 15.25
N LEU A 140 -17.87 -5.21 15.29
CA LEU A 140 -17.25 -6.33 14.59
C LEU A 140 -18.24 -6.96 13.61
N ARG A 141 -17.81 -7.13 12.36
CA ARG A 141 -18.55 -7.88 11.33
C ARG A 141 -17.61 -8.73 10.50
N ARG A 142 -18.09 -9.87 10.02
CA ARG A 142 -17.38 -10.66 9.01
C ARG A 142 -17.72 -10.16 7.62
N ALA A 143 -16.77 -10.21 6.71
CA ALA A 143 -16.98 -9.97 5.30
C ALA A 143 -16.45 -11.13 4.44
N ARG A 144 -17.12 -11.34 3.31
CA ARG A 144 -16.58 -12.10 2.19
C ARG A 144 -16.47 -11.18 0.99
N GLY A 145 -15.45 -11.36 0.18
CA GLY A 145 -15.25 -10.50 -0.97
C GLY A 145 -14.03 -10.86 -1.79
N GLU A 146 -13.93 -10.18 -2.93
CA GLU A 146 -12.82 -10.27 -3.87
C GLU A 146 -12.46 -8.86 -4.32
N VAL A 147 -11.17 -8.53 -4.23
CA VAL A 147 -10.63 -7.23 -4.65
C VAL A 147 -9.42 -7.47 -5.55
N GLY A 148 -9.30 -6.71 -6.64
CA GLY A 148 -8.13 -6.76 -7.51
C GLY A 148 -7.03 -5.82 -7.02
N VAL A 149 -5.78 -6.22 -7.26
CA VAL A 149 -4.59 -5.44 -6.91
C VAL A 149 -3.60 -5.53 -8.07
N ASP A 150 -2.92 -4.41 -8.35
CA ASP A 150 -2.01 -4.29 -9.50
C ASP A 150 -0.76 -5.16 -9.36
N HIS A 151 -0.21 -5.26 -8.14
CA HIS A 151 1.02 -6.00 -7.85
C HIS A 151 0.78 -7.13 -6.84
N PHE A 152 1.82 -7.94 -6.62
CA PHE A 152 1.79 -9.06 -5.70
C PHE A 152 1.36 -8.60 -4.29
N PRO A 153 0.23 -9.12 -3.73
CA PRO A 153 -0.31 -8.63 -2.46
C PRO A 153 0.63 -8.78 -1.27
N GLY A 154 1.52 -9.78 -1.29
CA GLY A 154 2.51 -9.98 -0.24
C GLY A 154 3.66 -8.97 -0.22
N LEU A 155 3.66 -7.97 -1.09
CA LEU A 155 4.52 -6.77 -0.95
C LEU A 155 3.94 -5.73 0.01
N TYR A 156 2.67 -5.88 0.41
CA TYR A 156 1.93 -4.90 1.21
C TYR A 156 1.44 -5.53 2.52
N ASN A 157 1.43 -4.73 3.58
CA ASN A 157 0.86 -5.10 4.87
C ASN A 157 -0.66 -4.92 4.85
N THR A 158 -1.17 -3.93 4.11
CA THR A 158 -2.60 -3.59 4.02
C THR A 158 -3.01 -3.19 2.61
N VAL A 159 -4.15 -3.71 2.15
CA VAL A 159 -4.85 -3.25 0.94
C VAL A 159 -6.03 -2.36 1.35
N LEU A 160 -6.12 -1.16 0.77
CA LEU A 160 -7.20 -0.21 1.01
C LEU A 160 -8.24 -0.32 -0.11
N ALA A 161 -9.43 -0.85 0.20
CA ALA A 161 -10.49 -1.04 -0.78
C ALA A 161 -11.55 0.07 -0.69
N TRP A 162 -11.75 0.81 -1.78
CA TRP A 162 -12.83 1.80 -1.87
C TRP A 162 -14.20 1.12 -1.95
N LYS A 163 -15.14 1.57 -1.12
CA LYS A 163 -16.49 1.03 -1.10
C LYS A 163 -17.52 2.17 -1.00
N PRO A 164 -18.18 2.55 -2.12
CA PRO A 164 -19.16 3.64 -2.13
C PRO A 164 -20.30 3.46 -1.12
N SER A 165 -20.75 2.23 -0.90
CA SER A 165 -21.88 1.92 0.00
C SER A 165 -21.62 2.25 1.47
N ILE A 166 -20.35 2.44 1.87
CA ILE A 166 -19.99 2.92 3.22
C ILE A 166 -19.45 4.36 3.21
N GLY A 167 -19.26 4.96 2.03
CA GLY A 167 -18.61 6.26 1.86
C GLY A 167 -17.19 6.26 2.45
N GLY A 168 -16.37 5.30 2.03
CA GLY A 168 -15.06 5.11 2.64
C GLY A 168 -14.20 3.99 2.06
N LEU A 169 -12.99 3.92 2.61
CA LEU A 169 -12.04 2.83 2.41
C LEU A 169 -12.21 1.76 3.49
N ILE A 170 -11.95 0.52 3.13
CA ILE A 170 -11.84 -0.62 4.03
C ILE A 170 -10.36 -1.01 4.08
N ALA A 171 -9.74 -0.97 5.25
CA ALA A 171 -8.39 -1.46 5.47
C ALA A 171 -8.41 -2.99 5.61
N ILE A 172 -7.75 -3.69 4.68
CA ILE A 172 -7.66 -5.15 4.62
C ILE A 172 -6.20 -5.57 4.86
N PRO A 173 -5.82 -5.89 6.11
CA PRO A 173 -4.47 -6.39 6.36
C PRO A 173 -4.27 -7.77 5.71
N THR A 174 -3.18 -7.90 4.95
CA THR A 174 -2.90 -9.06 4.10
C THR A 174 -2.58 -10.33 4.90
N HIS A 175 -2.11 -10.16 6.14
CA HIS A 175 -1.78 -11.25 7.07
C HIS A 175 -3.00 -11.77 7.86
N ARG A 176 -4.20 -11.19 7.70
CA ARG A 176 -5.39 -11.66 8.43
C ARG A 176 -5.79 -13.07 8.02
N GLN A 177 -6.25 -13.85 9.00
CA GLN A 177 -6.83 -15.16 8.73
C GLN A 177 -8.03 -15.03 7.78
N GLY A 178 -8.07 -15.87 6.75
CA GLY A 178 -9.11 -15.86 5.73
C GLY A 178 -8.82 -14.90 4.57
N VAL A 179 -7.69 -14.20 4.58
CA VAL A 179 -7.16 -13.51 3.39
C VAL A 179 -6.26 -14.46 2.61
N SER A 180 -6.45 -14.52 1.30
CA SER A 180 -5.62 -15.29 0.37
C SER A 180 -5.58 -14.56 -0.97
N TRP A 181 -4.65 -14.92 -1.85
CA TRP A 181 -4.58 -14.32 -3.18
C TRP A 181 -4.11 -15.31 -4.24
N LYS A 182 -4.46 -15.00 -5.48
CA LYS A 182 -4.01 -15.70 -6.68
C LYS A 182 -3.79 -14.70 -7.82
N PRO A 183 -3.00 -15.05 -8.85
CA PRO A 183 -2.97 -14.27 -10.08
C PRO A 183 -4.38 -14.09 -10.65
N ALA A 184 -4.67 -12.93 -11.22
CA ALA A 184 -5.91 -12.75 -11.98
C ALA A 184 -5.86 -13.68 -13.21
N ASP A 185 -6.94 -14.42 -13.46
CA ASP A 185 -7.02 -15.42 -14.52
C ASP A 185 -6.99 -14.73 -15.90
N GLY A 186 -5.80 -14.39 -16.41
CA GLY A 186 -5.49 -14.11 -17.82
C GLY A 186 -6.29 -13.02 -18.57
N ASP A 187 -7.24 -12.33 -17.93
CA ASP A 187 -8.04 -11.29 -18.55
C ASP A 187 -7.20 -10.02 -18.68
N VAL A 188 -6.46 -9.96 -19.79
CA VAL A 188 -5.58 -8.86 -20.19
C VAL A 188 -6.33 -7.50 -20.20
N GLU A 189 -7.65 -7.52 -20.30
CA GLU A 189 -8.50 -6.31 -20.27
C GLU A 189 -8.68 -5.69 -18.88
N ALA A 190 -8.50 -6.44 -17.78
CA ALA A 190 -8.80 -5.95 -16.44
C ALA A 190 -7.66 -5.15 -15.78
N GLY A 191 -6.45 -5.12 -16.36
CA GLY A 191 -5.34 -4.30 -15.87
C GLY A 191 -4.78 -4.62 -14.47
N HIS A 192 -5.33 -5.61 -13.74
CA HIS A 192 -4.89 -6.01 -12.40
C HIS A 192 -4.25 -7.40 -12.42
N ALA A 193 -3.06 -7.56 -11.84
CA ALA A 193 -2.33 -8.82 -11.90
C ALA A 193 -2.76 -9.83 -10.83
N TRP A 194 -3.43 -9.41 -9.74
CA TRP A 194 -3.76 -10.27 -8.61
C TRP A 194 -5.17 -10.06 -8.08
N VAL A 195 -5.77 -11.13 -7.55
CA VAL A 195 -7.06 -11.12 -6.86
C VAL A 195 -6.86 -11.55 -5.41
N VAL A 196 -7.25 -10.70 -4.48
CA VAL A 196 -7.30 -10.99 -3.04
C VAL A 196 -8.71 -11.45 -2.66
N THR A 197 -8.82 -12.64 -2.10
CA THR A 197 -10.07 -13.25 -1.64
C THR A 197 -10.18 -13.20 -0.12
N LEU A 198 -11.36 -12.81 0.36
CA LEU A 198 -11.73 -12.77 1.77
C LEU A 198 -12.74 -13.88 2.08
N ALA A 199 -12.33 -14.84 2.91
CA ALA A 199 -13.14 -15.98 3.33
C ALA A 199 -13.71 -15.79 4.74
N GLY A 200 -14.57 -14.78 4.93
CA GLY A 200 -15.21 -14.53 6.23
C GLY A 200 -14.32 -13.77 7.21
N VAL A 201 -13.53 -12.82 6.72
CA VAL A 201 -12.59 -12.02 7.49
C VAL A 201 -13.34 -11.07 8.42
N THR A 202 -12.94 -10.99 9.69
CA THR A 202 -13.52 -10.05 10.66
C THR A 202 -12.92 -8.66 10.48
N PHE A 203 -13.77 -7.65 10.43
CA PHE A 203 -13.43 -6.23 10.42
C PHE A 203 -13.99 -5.53 11.64
N HIS A 204 -13.19 -4.62 12.19
CA HIS A 204 -13.60 -3.67 13.20
C HIS A 204 -14.13 -2.38 12.54
N ALA A 205 -14.94 -1.59 13.24
CA ALA A 205 -15.36 -0.25 12.77
C ALA A 205 -14.16 0.68 12.50
N ASP A 206 -13.06 0.45 13.23
CA ASP A 206 -11.79 1.18 13.04
C ASP A 206 -11.01 0.73 11.80
N ASP A 207 -11.46 -0.30 11.07
CA ASP A 207 -10.93 -0.63 9.74
C ASP A 207 -11.60 0.20 8.63
N LEU A 208 -12.62 1.00 8.96
CA LEU A 208 -13.38 1.81 8.00
C LEU A 208 -12.93 3.27 8.07
N ILE A 209 -12.33 3.75 6.98
CA ILE A 209 -11.84 5.12 6.86
C ILE A 209 -12.83 5.91 6.00
N ARG A 210 -13.48 6.92 6.58
CA ARG A 210 -14.37 7.80 5.84
C ARG A 210 -13.61 8.54 4.76
N LEU A 211 -14.18 8.54 3.55
CA LEU A 211 -13.61 9.21 2.39
C LEU A 211 -14.75 9.45 1.39
N ASP A 212 -14.75 10.59 0.71
CA ASP A 212 -15.90 11.00 -0.11
C ASP A 212 -15.83 10.51 -1.56
N ARG A 213 -14.65 10.08 -2.02
CA ARG A 213 -14.39 9.67 -3.41
C ARG A 213 -13.36 8.56 -3.49
N ASP A 214 -13.38 7.84 -4.60
CA ASP A 214 -12.36 6.85 -4.91
C ASP A 214 -11.00 7.54 -5.15
N PRO A 215 -9.94 7.20 -4.37
CA PRO A 215 -8.58 7.71 -4.61
C PRO A 215 -8.05 7.46 -6.02
N ARG A 216 -8.46 6.36 -6.67
CA ARG A 216 -7.98 5.97 -7.99
C ARG A 216 -8.71 6.69 -9.13
N SER A 217 -9.89 7.23 -8.87
CA SER A 217 -10.69 7.95 -9.89
C SER A 217 -10.09 9.29 -10.33
N ALA A 218 -9.11 9.83 -9.60
CA ALA A 218 -8.43 11.06 -9.94
C ALA A 218 -7.40 10.90 -11.09
N GLU A 219 -7.05 9.67 -11.46
CA GLU A 219 -6.09 9.35 -12.53
C GLU A 219 -6.76 8.90 -13.85
N SER A 220 -8.10 8.93 -13.93
CA SER A 220 -8.90 8.51 -15.10
C SER A 220 -9.33 9.67 -16.00
#